data_AF-J7RYN7-F1
#
_entry.id   AF-J7RYN7-F1
#
_cell.length_a   1.000
_cell.length_b   1.000
_cell.length_c   1.000
_cell.angle_alpha   90.00
_cell.angle_beta   90.00
_cell.angle_gamma   90.00
#
_symmetry.space_group_name_H-M   'P 1'
#
loop_
_entity.id
_entity.type
_entity.pdbx_description
1 polymer ?
#
loop_
_entity_poly.entity_id
_entity_poly.type
_entity_poly.pdbx_seq_one_letter_code
_entity_poly.pdbx_strand_id
1 'polypeptide(L)'
;MAPPRSQRKRALNCTGALVAAVGLGVTCWYLWKNYTGEAEGEQRLSREEAAESKCVVVTPSVCDVQNMVHWEMLINSDQEDIVFLVAPGCHDRFSSEVLSLVDEQFKYKAINCETVDGIWYCVKSLMKQQLYVIPSEVSNGIPNDIARYVQDIGQWRTREDILVAFPV
;
A
#
# COMPACT_ATOMS: atom_id res chain seq x y z
N MET A 1 67.17 -12.27 -59.34
CA MET A 1 66.33 -12.99 -58.35
C MET A 1 66.03 -12.05 -57.19
N ALA A 2 64.79 -12.06 -56.70
CA ALA A 2 64.09 -11.02 -55.93
C ALA A 2 64.64 -10.71 -54.51
N PRO A 3 64.31 -9.54 -53.90
CA PRO A 3 64.82 -9.11 -52.61
C PRO A 3 63.88 -9.47 -51.44
N PRO A 4 64.32 -9.41 -50.17
CA PRO A 4 63.43 -9.08 -49.07
C PRO A 4 63.92 -7.81 -48.34
N ARG A 5 63.21 -6.69 -48.47
CA ARG A 5 62.00 -6.29 -47.71
C ARG A 5 62.30 -5.97 -46.25
N SER A 6 62.41 -4.67 -46.02
CA SER A 6 62.39 -4.00 -44.72
C SER A 6 61.18 -4.40 -43.89
N GLN A 7 61.40 -4.79 -42.63
CA GLN A 7 60.35 -4.85 -41.62
C GLN A 7 60.55 -3.73 -40.61
N ARG A 8 59.81 -2.63 -40.80
CA ARG A 8 59.54 -1.65 -39.75
C ARG A 8 58.70 -2.34 -38.66
N LYS A 9 59.32 -2.63 -37.51
CA LYS A 9 58.59 -3.01 -36.30
C LYS A 9 57.82 -1.78 -35.80
N ARG A 10 56.50 -1.75 -36.01
CA ARG A 10 55.63 -0.79 -35.31
C ARG A 10 55.33 -1.36 -33.93
N ALA A 11 55.90 -0.74 -32.90
CA ALA A 11 55.52 -0.97 -31.51
C ALA A 11 54.09 -0.43 -31.32
N LEU A 12 53.15 -1.34 -31.13
CA LEU A 12 51.76 -1.03 -30.82
C LEU A 12 51.66 -0.84 -29.31
N ASN A 13 51.58 0.41 -28.86
CA ASN A 13 51.41 0.75 -27.45
C ASN A 13 49.98 0.40 -27.01
N CYS A 14 49.81 -0.76 -26.39
CA CYS A 14 48.54 -1.25 -25.83
C CYS A 14 48.27 -0.68 -24.43
N THR A 15 48.28 0.64 -24.27
CA THR A 15 48.00 1.30 -22.96
C THR A 15 46.57 1.86 -22.86
N GLY A 16 45.83 1.95 -23.96
CA GLY A 16 44.47 2.54 -23.98
C GLY A 16 43.33 1.57 -23.64
N ALA A 17 43.51 0.26 -23.83
CA ALA A 17 42.42 -0.71 -23.71
C ALA A 17 42.02 -1.05 -22.26
N LEU A 18 42.94 -0.92 -21.31
CA LEU A 18 42.70 -1.26 -19.91
C LEU A 18 41.85 -0.20 -19.16
N VAL A 19 41.96 1.08 -19.55
CA VAL A 19 41.23 2.17 -18.89
C VAL A 19 39.74 2.16 -19.26
N ALA A 20 39.41 1.79 -20.50
CA ALA A 20 38.03 1.72 -20.97
C ALA A 20 37.21 0.61 -20.28
N ALA A 21 37.83 -0.54 -19.95
CA ALA A 21 37.14 -1.65 -19.31
C ALA A 21 36.76 -1.37 -17.85
N VAL A 22 37.63 -0.66 -17.10
CA VAL A 22 37.34 -0.27 -15.72
C VAL A 22 36.28 0.83 -15.66
N GLY A 23 36.31 1.78 -16.61
CA GLY A 23 35.32 2.86 -16.70
C GLY A 23 33.90 2.34 -16.96
N LEU A 24 33.73 1.38 -17.87
CA LEU A 24 32.43 0.77 -18.18
C LEU A 24 31.90 -0.12 -17.04
N GLY A 25 32.79 -0.78 -16.30
CA GLY A 25 32.39 -1.60 -15.15
C GLY A 25 31.80 -0.77 -14.00
N VAL A 26 32.44 0.36 -13.68
CA VAL A 26 31.99 1.24 -12.59
C VAL A 26 30.70 1.96 -12.95
N THR A 27 30.55 2.43 -14.20
CA THR A 27 29.30 3.11 -14.63
C THR A 27 28.12 2.14 -14.70
N CYS A 28 28.31 0.91 -15.21
CA CYS A 28 27.25 -0.10 -15.16
C CYS A 28 26.89 -0.51 -13.73
N TRP A 29 27.87 -0.59 -12.81
CA TRP A 29 27.58 -0.87 -11.40
C TRP A 29 26.85 0.28 -10.71
N TYR A 30 27.23 1.54 -10.99
CA TYR A 30 26.53 2.71 -10.46
C TYR A 30 25.11 2.85 -11.01
N LEU A 31 24.93 2.61 -12.32
CA LEU A 31 23.62 2.63 -12.95
C LEU A 31 22.74 1.48 -12.46
N TRP A 32 23.28 0.28 -12.29
CA TRP A 32 22.54 -0.85 -11.70
C TRP A 32 22.15 -0.54 -10.26
N LYS A 33 23.07 -0.01 -9.42
CA LYS A 33 22.74 0.35 -8.03
C LYS A 33 21.64 1.41 -7.93
N ASN A 34 21.59 2.36 -8.87
CA ASN A 34 20.49 3.33 -8.93
C ASN A 34 19.17 2.68 -9.43
N TYR A 35 19.24 1.81 -10.45
CA TYR A 35 18.07 1.12 -10.98
C TYR A 35 17.43 0.10 -10.01
N THR A 36 18.23 -0.60 -9.20
CA THR A 36 17.70 -1.49 -8.15
C THR A 36 17.38 -0.74 -6.85
N GLY A 37 17.92 0.46 -6.65
CA GLY A 37 17.59 1.33 -5.52
C GLY A 37 16.24 2.04 -5.66
N GLU A 38 15.73 2.22 -6.87
CA GLU A 38 14.44 2.88 -7.13
C GLU A 38 13.22 1.94 -6.99
N ALA A 39 13.40 0.63 -6.98
CA ALA A 39 12.28 -0.32 -6.80
C ALA A 39 11.85 -0.50 -5.34
N GLU A 40 12.64 -0.05 -4.36
CA GLU A 40 12.33 -0.15 -2.92
C GLU A 40 12.29 1.22 -2.21
N GLY A 41 12.52 2.31 -2.95
CA GLY A 41 12.76 3.65 -2.40
C GLY A 41 11.55 4.59 -2.33
N GLU A 42 10.55 4.43 -3.20
CA GLU A 42 9.40 5.36 -3.22
C GLU A 42 8.35 5.08 -2.13
N GLN A 43 8.32 3.90 -1.51
CA GLN A 43 7.35 3.60 -0.43
C GLN A 43 7.82 3.97 0.98
N ARG A 44 9.09 4.33 1.17
CA ARG A 44 9.64 4.60 2.53
C ARG A 44 9.69 6.08 2.92
N LEU A 45 9.66 7.00 1.96
CA LEU A 45 9.90 8.43 2.22
C LEU A 45 8.65 9.24 2.61
N SER A 46 7.46 8.64 2.66
CA SER A 46 6.21 9.30 3.11
C SER A 46 5.73 8.81 4.48
N ARG A 47 6.55 8.03 5.20
CA ARG A 47 6.11 7.25 6.38
C ARG A 47 6.18 8.00 7.73
N GLU A 48 6.76 9.20 7.78
CA GLU A 48 7.00 9.92 9.05
C GLU A 48 5.99 11.05 9.36
N GLU A 49 5.20 11.52 8.39
CA GLU A 49 4.23 12.63 8.63
C GLU A 49 2.88 12.44 7.90
N ALA A 50 2.60 11.24 7.38
CA ALA A 50 1.27 10.95 6.85
C ALA A 50 0.28 10.83 8.00
N ALA A 51 -0.72 11.72 8.02
CA ALA A 51 -1.86 11.66 8.93
C ALA A 51 -2.32 10.21 9.12
N GLU A 52 -2.65 9.83 10.35
CA GLU A 52 -3.02 8.46 10.73
C GLU A 52 -4.10 7.90 9.78
N SER A 53 -3.69 7.18 8.74
CA SER A 53 -4.60 6.73 7.70
C SER A 53 -5.21 5.41 8.12
N LYS A 54 -6.54 5.33 8.09
CA LYS A 54 -7.30 4.24 8.70
C LYS A 54 -8.05 3.46 7.64
N CYS A 55 -8.02 2.15 7.77
CA CYS A 55 -8.87 1.24 7.01
C CYS A 55 -9.79 0.52 7.99
N VAL A 56 -11.10 0.62 7.78
CA VAL A 56 -12.10 0.00 8.64
C VAL A 56 -12.82 -1.09 7.83
N VAL A 57 -12.77 -2.32 8.31
CA VAL A 57 -13.58 -3.41 7.75
C VAL A 57 -14.95 -3.35 8.41
N VAL A 58 -15.95 -3.00 7.63
CA VAL A 58 -17.34 -2.91 8.08
C VAL A 58 -17.94 -4.31 8.07
N THR A 59 -18.02 -4.90 9.25
CA THR A 59 -18.68 -6.19 9.52
C THR A 59 -20.08 -5.96 10.13
N PRO A 60 -20.91 -7.00 10.31
CA PRO A 60 -22.27 -6.84 10.82
C PRO A 60 -22.37 -6.08 12.15
N SER A 61 -21.45 -6.33 13.10
CA SER A 61 -21.44 -5.57 14.36
C SER A 61 -21.10 -4.09 14.19
N VAL A 62 -20.26 -3.75 13.20
CA VAL A 62 -19.96 -2.35 12.86
C VAL A 62 -21.19 -1.65 12.27
N CYS A 63 -21.98 -2.37 11.46
CA CYS A 63 -23.27 -1.86 10.99
C CYS A 63 -24.27 -1.68 12.14
N ASP A 64 -24.28 -2.57 13.14
CA ASP A 64 -25.24 -2.47 14.25
C ASP A 64 -25.01 -1.24 15.16
N VAL A 65 -23.77 -0.74 15.22
CA VAL A 65 -23.43 0.46 16.01
C VAL A 65 -23.59 1.77 15.24
N GLN A 66 -24.11 1.75 14.01
CA GLN A 66 -24.38 2.95 13.20
C GLN A 66 -25.24 4.01 13.93
N ASN A 67 -26.14 3.59 14.82
CA ASN A 67 -26.95 4.53 15.61
C ASN A 67 -26.16 5.26 16.72
N MET A 68 -24.94 4.82 17.01
CA MET A 68 -24.07 5.38 18.05
C MET A 68 -22.85 6.10 17.47
N VAL A 69 -22.44 5.74 16.25
CA VAL A 69 -21.31 6.34 15.54
C VAL A 69 -21.79 6.96 14.24
N HIS A 70 -21.57 8.26 14.09
CA HIS A 70 -21.89 9.02 12.88
C HIS A 70 -20.85 8.78 11.77
N TRP A 71 -20.89 7.60 11.15
CA TRP A 71 -19.97 7.22 10.08
C TRP A 71 -19.99 8.18 8.90
N GLU A 72 -21.15 8.78 8.61
CA GLU A 72 -21.33 9.78 7.57
C GLU A 72 -20.45 11.02 7.79
N MET A 73 -20.22 11.43 9.04
CA MET A 73 -19.36 12.56 9.35
C MET A 73 -17.89 12.23 9.08
N LEU A 74 -17.46 11.02 9.43
CA LEU A 74 -16.10 10.54 9.17
C LEU A 74 -15.83 10.39 7.66
N ILE A 75 -16.81 9.90 6.91
CA ILE A 75 -16.71 9.76 5.45
C ILE A 75 -16.68 11.15 4.78
N ASN A 76 -17.55 12.07 5.20
CA ASN A 76 -17.62 13.43 4.66
C ASN A 76 -16.44 14.33 5.08
N SER A 77 -15.61 13.89 6.03
CA SER A 77 -14.43 14.64 6.47
C SER A 77 -13.33 14.57 5.42
N ASP A 78 -12.98 15.70 4.80
CA ASP A 78 -11.88 15.78 3.83
C ASP A 78 -10.50 15.67 4.50
N GLN A 79 -10.42 15.97 5.80
CA GLN A 79 -9.17 15.94 6.56
C GLN A 79 -8.76 14.53 7.00
N GLU A 80 -9.72 13.59 7.04
CA GLU A 80 -9.48 12.24 7.51
C GLU A 80 -9.30 11.27 6.33
N ASP A 81 -8.13 10.64 6.28
CA ASP A 81 -7.82 9.59 5.32
C ASP A 81 -8.32 8.22 5.83
N ILE A 82 -9.64 8.04 5.77
CA ILE A 82 -10.32 6.82 6.20
C ILE A 82 -11.00 6.14 5.00
N VAL A 83 -10.80 4.83 4.88
CA VAL A 83 -11.47 3.99 3.89
C VAL A 83 -12.24 2.88 4.58
N PHE A 84 -13.50 2.72 4.20
CA PHE A 84 -14.41 1.70 4.69
C PHE A 84 -14.51 0.55 3.67
N LEU A 85 -14.15 -0.66 4.09
CA LEU A 85 -14.30 -1.88 3.30
C LEU A 85 -15.56 -2.61 3.78
N VAL A 86 -16.62 -2.59 2.99
CA VAL A 86 -17.90 -3.19 3.36
C VAL A 86 -17.87 -4.67 3.07
N ALA A 87 -17.99 -5.48 4.13
CA ALA A 87 -18.00 -6.94 4.03
C ALA A 87 -19.27 -7.46 3.31
N PRO A 88 -19.19 -8.64 2.68
CA PRO A 88 -20.34 -9.25 2.01
C PRO A 88 -21.51 -9.44 2.97
N GLY A 89 -22.71 -9.07 2.53
CA GLY A 89 -23.93 -9.10 3.36
C GLY A 89 -24.19 -7.83 4.18
N CYS A 90 -23.24 -6.88 4.22
CA CYS A 90 -23.43 -5.58 4.87
C CYS A 90 -23.75 -4.45 3.87
N HIS A 91 -23.66 -4.70 2.56
CA HIS A 91 -23.83 -3.68 1.52
C HIS A 91 -25.15 -2.93 1.61
N ASP A 92 -26.27 -3.64 1.71
CA ASP A 92 -27.59 -3.01 1.69
C ASP A 92 -27.78 -2.12 2.91
N ARG A 93 -27.40 -2.61 4.10
CA ARG A 93 -27.49 -1.87 5.36
C ARG A 93 -26.61 -0.63 5.36
N PHE A 94 -25.32 -0.80 5.06
CA PHE A 94 -24.36 0.31 5.05
C PHE A 94 -24.65 1.33 3.95
N SER A 95 -25.02 0.87 2.75
CA SER A 95 -25.23 1.77 1.61
C SER A 95 -26.55 2.56 1.72
N SER A 96 -27.63 1.94 2.19
CA SER A 96 -28.91 2.63 2.29
C SER A 96 -28.97 3.62 3.45
N GLU A 97 -28.33 3.31 4.58
CA GLU A 97 -28.42 4.11 5.80
C GLU A 97 -27.29 5.15 5.89
N VAL A 98 -26.05 4.79 5.54
CA VAL A 98 -24.88 5.69 5.67
C VAL A 98 -24.59 6.42 4.36
N LEU A 99 -24.48 5.70 3.24
CA LEU A 99 -24.08 6.33 1.96
C LEU A 99 -25.17 7.22 1.35
N SER A 100 -26.41 7.18 1.85
CA SER A 100 -27.46 8.12 1.48
C SER A 100 -27.29 9.51 2.12
N LEU A 101 -26.58 9.59 3.24
CA LEU A 101 -26.26 10.82 3.98
C LEU A 101 -24.87 11.39 3.61
N VAL A 102 -24.09 10.65 2.83
CA VAL A 102 -22.73 11.02 2.39
C VAL A 102 -22.78 11.81 1.09
N ASP A 103 -21.98 12.87 1.01
CA ASP A 103 -21.84 13.66 -0.22
C ASP A 103 -21.25 12.79 -1.34
N GLU A 104 -21.77 12.94 -2.57
CA GLU A 104 -21.31 12.17 -3.75
C GLU A 104 -19.80 12.17 -3.92
N GLN A 105 -19.15 13.30 -3.62
CA GLN A 105 -17.71 13.44 -3.75
C GLN A 105 -16.92 12.55 -2.79
N PHE A 106 -17.49 12.08 -1.67
CA PHE A 106 -16.79 11.27 -0.67
C PHE A 106 -17.22 9.79 -0.67
N LYS A 107 -18.21 9.41 -1.48
CA LYS A 107 -18.68 8.01 -1.57
C LYS A 107 -17.59 7.03 -1.97
N TYR A 108 -16.55 7.49 -2.68
CA TYR A 108 -15.41 6.65 -3.05
C TYR A 108 -14.63 6.10 -1.84
N LYS A 109 -14.78 6.70 -0.65
CA LYS A 109 -14.15 6.21 0.59
C LYS A 109 -14.80 4.93 1.11
N ALA A 110 -15.97 4.54 0.60
CA ALA A 110 -16.61 3.27 0.92
C ALA A 110 -16.52 2.32 -0.28
N ILE A 111 -15.86 1.17 -0.07
CA ILE A 111 -15.64 0.16 -1.09
C ILE A 111 -16.45 -1.08 -0.72
N ASN A 112 -17.37 -1.47 -1.60
CA ASN A 112 -18.15 -2.70 -1.45
C ASN A 112 -17.33 -3.90 -1.91
N CYS A 113 -17.04 -4.83 -0.99
CA CYS A 113 -16.35 -6.07 -1.29
C CYS A 113 -17.32 -7.25 -1.42
N GLU A 114 -17.38 -7.88 -2.59
CA GLU A 114 -18.26 -9.04 -2.85
C GLU A 114 -17.80 -10.32 -2.13
N THR A 115 -16.50 -10.41 -1.81
CA THR A 115 -15.89 -11.59 -1.19
C THR A 115 -14.95 -11.17 -0.06
N VAL A 116 -14.76 -12.07 0.91
CA VAL A 116 -13.81 -11.85 2.01
C VAL A 116 -12.38 -11.77 1.51
N ASP A 117 -12.01 -12.57 0.51
CA ASP A 117 -10.71 -12.43 -0.15
C ASP A 117 -10.54 -11.05 -0.79
N GLY A 118 -11.61 -10.53 -1.39
CA GLY A 118 -11.67 -9.17 -1.94
C GLY A 118 -11.31 -8.09 -0.91
N ILE A 119 -11.80 -8.22 0.32
CA ILE A 119 -11.45 -7.30 1.43
C ILE A 119 -9.93 -7.28 1.61
N TRP A 120 -9.30 -8.46 1.69
CA TRP A 120 -7.87 -8.56 1.91
C TRP A 120 -7.04 -8.04 0.74
N TYR A 121 -7.49 -8.21 -0.50
CA TYR A 121 -6.87 -7.57 -1.65
C TYR A 121 -6.97 -6.05 -1.59
N CYS A 122 -8.13 -5.50 -1.18
CA CYS A 122 -8.29 -4.07 -0.98
C CYS A 122 -7.36 -3.54 0.12
N VAL A 123 -7.27 -4.22 1.27
CA VAL A 123 -6.33 -3.85 2.36
C VAL A 123 -4.89 -3.79 1.85
N LYS A 124 -4.46 -4.82 1.10
CA LYS A 124 -3.12 -4.90 0.51
C LYS A 124 -2.85 -3.78 -0.51
N SER A 125 -3.86 -3.37 -1.25
CA SER A 125 -3.77 -2.30 -2.26
C SER A 125 -3.72 -0.91 -1.62
N LEU A 126 -4.54 -0.69 -0.58
CA LEU A 126 -4.66 0.62 0.08
C LEU A 126 -3.47 0.93 0.99
N MET A 127 -2.86 -0.09 1.60
CA MET A 127 -1.68 0.04 2.48
C MET A 127 -1.81 1.15 3.53
N LYS A 128 -3.00 1.27 4.14
CA LYS A 128 -3.25 2.24 5.21
C LYS A 128 -2.43 1.91 6.45
N GLN A 129 -2.15 2.91 7.29
CA GLN A 129 -1.33 2.72 8.48
C GLN A 129 -2.02 1.84 9.52
N GLN A 130 -3.31 2.08 9.75
CA GLN A 130 -4.12 1.36 10.74
C GLN A 130 -5.20 0.53 10.04
N LEU A 131 -5.40 -0.70 10.50
CA LEU A 131 -6.50 -1.57 10.09
C LEU A 131 -7.36 -1.89 11.30
N TYR A 132 -8.65 -1.63 11.19
CA TYR A 132 -9.64 -2.00 12.19
C TYR A 132 -10.56 -3.09 11.66
N VAL A 133 -10.66 -4.18 12.41
CA VAL A 133 -11.45 -5.36 12.01
C VAL A 133 -11.91 -6.14 13.23
N ILE A 134 -13.08 -6.76 13.14
CA ILE A 134 -13.58 -7.74 14.11
C ILE A 134 -13.22 -9.15 13.60
N PRO A 135 -12.16 -9.81 14.11
CA PRO A 135 -11.65 -11.04 13.52
C PRO A 135 -12.64 -12.21 13.56
N SER A 136 -13.57 -12.20 14.54
CA SER A 136 -14.60 -13.23 14.69
C SER A 136 -15.69 -13.16 13.63
N GLU A 137 -15.84 -12.02 12.93
CA GLU A 137 -16.88 -11.81 11.93
C GLU A 137 -16.37 -11.97 10.50
N VAL A 138 -15.06 -12.12 10.31
CA VAL A 138 -14.46 -12.37 9.00
C VAL A 138 -14.13 -13.85 8.86
N SER A 139 -14.70 -14.51 7.86
CA SER A 139 -14.44 -15.93 7.61
C SER A 139 -12.95 -16.16 7.33
N ASN A 140 -12.38 -17.19 7.97
CA ASN A 140 -10.94 -17.51 7.96
C ASN A 140 -10.02 -16.51 8.68
N GLY A 141 -10.57 -15.50 9.35
CA GLY A 141 -9.80 -14.52 10.12
C GLY A 141 -8.89 -13.63 9.27
N ILE A 142 -7.92 -12.99 9.92
CA ILE A 142 -6.95 -12.10 9.26
C ILE A 142 -5.81 -12.94 8.66
N PRO A 143 -5.51 -12.83 7.36
CA PRO A 143 -4.37 -13.50 6.76
C PRO A 143 -3.04 -13.06 7.38
N ASN A 144 -2.11 -14.02 7.56
CA ASN A 144 -0.83 -13.80 8.24
C ASN A 144 0.09 -12.76 7.56
N ASP A 145 -0.10 -12.51 6.27
CA ASP A 145 0.71 -11.59 5.49
C ASP A 145 0.22 -10.13 5.56
N ILE A 146 -0.96 -9.86 6.11
CA ILE A 146 -1.53 -8.50 6.24
C ILE A 146 -0.63 -7.56 7.04
N ALA A 147 0.04 -8.06 8.07
CA ALA A 147 0.96 -7.28 8.90
C ALA A 147 2.16 -6.67 8.11
N ARG A 148 2.37 -7.07 6.86
CA ARG A 148 3.39 -6.47 5.97
C ARG A 148 2.90 -5.19 5.29
N TYR A 149 1.58 -5.04 5.17
CA TYR A 149 0.92 -3.96 4.42
C TYR A 149 0.35 -2.87 5.33
N VAL A 150 0.19 -3.17 6.62
CA VAL A 150 -0.40 -2.29 7.64
C VAL A 150 0.55 -2.22 8.82
N GLN A 151 0.68 -1.04 9.46
CA GLN A 151 1.58 -0.85 10.60
C GLN A 151 0.94 -1.30 11.92
N ASP A 152 -0.35 -1.00 12.10
CA ASP A 152 -1.09 -1.35 13.30
C ASP A 152 -2.43 -2.01 12.96
N ILE A 153 -2.77 -3.07 13.70
CA ILE A 153 -4.00 -3.83 13.51
C ILE A 153 -4.83 -3.75 14.80
N GLY A 154 -5.79 -2.82 14.81
CA GLY A 154 -6.79 -2.68 15.85
C GLY A 154 -7.84 -3.80 15.74
N GLN A 155 -7.67 -4.86 16.52
CA GLN A 155 -8.66 -5.93 16.58
C GLN A 155 -9.75 -5.60 17.60
N TRP A 156 -10.95 -5.30 17.10
CA TRP A 156 -12.11 -5.10 17.96
C TRP A 156 -12.72 -6.43 18.37
N ARG A 157 -13.04 -6.58 19.65
CA ARG A 157 -13.71 -7.77 20.20
C ARG A 157 -15.12 -7.46 20.65
N THR A 158 -15.34 -6.22 21.05
CA THR A 158 -16.58 -5.74 21.64
C THR A 158 -17.02 -4.44 20.96
N ARG A 159 -18.31 -4.10 21.10
CA ARG A 159 -18.88 -2.88 20.51
C ARG A 159 -18.28 -1.63 21.15
N GLU A 160 -17.92 -1.73 22.43
CA GLU A 160 -17.27 -0.69 23.21
C GLU A 160 -15.90 -0.30 22.62
N ASP A 161 -15.14 -1.27 22.08
CA ASP A 161 -13.84 -1.01 21.45
C ASP A 161 -13.98 -0.09 20.22
N ILE A 162 -15.10 -0.19 19.50
CA ILE A 162 -15.40 0.63 18.33
C ILE A 162 -15.64 2.08 18.77
N LEU A 163 -16.41 2.27 19.84
CA LEU A 163 -16.73 3.59 20.39
C LEU A 163 -15.50 4.29 20.97
N VAL A 164 -14.57 3.53 21.56
CA VAL A 164 -13.30 4.08 22.06
C VAL A 164 -12.38 4.50 20.91
N ALA A 165 -12.37 3.74 19.80
CA ALA A 165 -11.55 4.06 18.62
C ALA A 165 -12.07 5.27 17.83
N PHE A 166 -13.39 5.50 17.87
CA PHE A 166 -14.06 6.61 17.20
C PHE A 166 -14.98 7.36 18.18
N PRO A 167 -14.40 8.16 19.10
CA PRO A 167 -15.20 9.00 19.99
C PRO A 167 -15.87 10.09 19.16
N VAL A 168 -17.21 10.08 19.15
CA VAL A 168 -18.06 11.14 18.60
C VAL A 168 -18.02 12.36 19.51
#